data_AF-A0A928VQC0-F1
#
_entry.id   AF-A0A928VQC0-F1
#
_cell.length_a   1.000
_cell.length_b   1.000
_cell.length_c   1.000
_cell.angle_alpha   90.00
_cell.angle_beta   90.00
_cell.angle_gamma   90.00
#
_symmetry.space_group_name_H-M   'P 1'
#
loop_
_entity.id
_entity.type
_entity.pdbx_description
1 polymer ?
#
loop_
_entity_poly.entity_id
_entity_poly.type
_entity_poly.pdbx_seq_one_letter_code
_entity_poly.pdbx_strand_id
1 'polypeptide(L)'
;MKQFALQRNLIILPLLSFSLLGASLPAMASPEAAIEDITSKLELCKGFDTPAERQECLNRVREYCLANYSPEFCKKVFKKFKQSQMDAPKQAKPAGRLD
;
A
#
# COMPACT_ATOMS: atom_id res chain seq x y z
N MET A 1 13.03 -56.61 14.75
CA MET A 1 13.73 -55.32 14.96
C MET A 1 13.52 -54.46 13.72
N LYS A 2 13.37 -53.14 13.93
CA LYS A 2 12.69 -52.14 13.09
C LYS A 2 13.28 -51.97 11.68
N GLN A 3 12.41 -51.94 10.67
CA GLN A 3 12.67 -51.31 9.36
C GLN A 3 12.20 -49.85 9.42
N PHE A 4 13.07 -48.90 9.06
CA PHE A 4 12.70 -47.51 8.86
C PHE A 4 12.64 -47.20 7.37
N ALA A 5 11.42 -47.01 6.88
CA ALA A 5 11.14 -46.47 5.56
C ALA A 5 11.44 -44.96 5.56
N LEU A 6 12.39 -44.52 4.73
CA LEU A 6 12.67 -43.11 4.49
C LEU A 6 12.01 -42.70 3.16
N GLN A 7 10.78 -42.21 3.24
CA GLN A 7 10.19 -41.40 2.17
C GLN A 7 10.77 -39.98 2.26
N ARG A 8 11.30 -39.45 1.16
CA ARG A 8 11.20 -38.00 0.92
C ARG A 8 11.19 -37.72 -0.57
N ASN A 9 10.00 -37.34 -1.02
CA ASN A 9 9.63 -37.05 -2.39
C ASN A 9 10.55 -36.01 -3.04
N LEU A 10 10.97 -36.33 -4.27
CA LEU A 10 11.39 -35.39 -5.30
C LEU A 10 10.28 -34.36 -5.56
N ILE A 11 10.58 -33.08 -5.36
CA ILE A 11 9.88 -32.00 -6.08
C ILE A 11 10.96 -31.08 -6.66
N ILE A 12 11.05 -31.16 -7.98
CA ILE A 12 11.75 -30.25 -8.88
C ILE A 12 10.88 -28.99 -8.99
N LEU A 13 11.43 -27.80 -8.71
CA LEU A 13 10.89 -26.55 -9.26
C LEU A 13 12.04 -25.60 -9.62
N PRO A 14 12.15 -25.17 -10.89
CA PRO A 14 13.26 -24.39 -11.40
C PRO A 14 12.96 -22.86 -11.38
N LEU A 15 14.02 -22.08 -11.62
CA LEU A 15 14.03 -20.71 -12.14
C LEU A 15 13.62 -19.57 -11.19
N LEU A 16 14.62 -19.04 -10.47
CA LEU A 16 14.66 -17.62 -10.10
C LEU A 16 15.85 -16.95 -10.80
N SER A 17 15.73 -16.81 -12.12
CA SER A 17 16.57 -15.92 -12.93
C SER A 17 16.02 -14.50 -12.82
N PHE A 18 16.21 -13.83 -11.67
CA PHE A 18 15.94 -12.39 -11.55
C PHE A 18 17.17 -11.58 -12.03
N SER A 19 17.49 -11.71 -13.31
CA SER A 19 18.38 -10.77 -14.00
C SER A 19 17.57 -9.57 -14.48
N LEU A 20 17.26 -8.64 -13.58
CA LEU A 20 16.83 -7.29 -13.95
C LEU A 20 17.41 -6.28 -12.96
N LEU A 21 18.74 -6.14 -12.97
CA LEU A 21 19.40 -4.94 -12.47
C LEU A 21 19.22 -3.85 -13.54
N GLY A 22 18.00 -3.33 -13.61
CA GLY A 22 17.61 -2.24 -14.48
C GLY A 22 18.40 -0.99 -14.12
N ALA A 23 19.04 -0.42 -15.13
CA ALA A 23 19.82 0.80 -15.04
C ALA A 23 19.02 1.92 -14.34
N SER A 24 19.65 2.53 -13.35
CA SER A 24 19.21 3.76 -12.69
C SER A 24 19.16 4.91 -13.70
N LEU A 25 17.98 5.13 -14.28
CA LEU A 25 17.63 6.37 -14.99
C LEU A 25 17.09 7.38 -13.97
N PRO A 26 17.35 8.69 -14.15
CA PRO A 26 16.83 9.72 -13.27
C PRO A 26 15.30 9.65 -13.34
N ALA A 27 14.67 9.41 -12.19
CA ALA A 27 13.24 9.25 -12.06
C ALA A 27 12.53 10.54 -12.50
N MET A 28 12.16 10.61 -13.77
CA MET A 28 10.89 11.26 -14.15
C MET A 28 9.84 10.56 -13.30
N ALA A 29 9.41 11.19 -12.20
CA ALA A 29 8.40 10.62 -11.34
C ALA A 29 7.15 10.37 -12.20
N SER A 30 6.95 9.12 -12.57
CA SER A 30 5.82 8.70 -13.39
C SER A 30 4.54 9.14 -12.69
N PRO A 31 3.45 9.47 -13.41
CA PRO A 31 2.16 9.80 -12.79
C PRO A 31 1.73 8.79 -11.72
N GLU A 32 2.10 7.53 -11.89
CA GLU A 32 1.89 6.44 -10.94
C GLU A 32 2.67 6.63 -9.63
N ALA A 33 3.94 7.03 -9.70
CA ALA A 33 4.77 7.33 -8.52
C ALA A 33 4.22 8.54 -7.75
N ALA A 34 3.73 9.56 -8.46
CA ALA A 34 3.07 10.72 -7.84
C ALA A 34 1.75 10.32 -7.15
N ILE A 35 0.97 9.41 -7.74
CA ILE A 35 -0.26 8.88 -7.12
C ILE A 35 0.09 8.09 -5.85
N GLU A 36 1.12 7.24 -5.91
CA GLU A 36 1.59 6.45 -4.77
C GLU A 36 2.12 7.32 -3.62
N ASP A 37 2.91 8.35 -3.93
CA ASP A 37 3.44 9.30 -2.94
C ASP A 37 2.30 10.03 -2.19
N ILE A 38 1.31 10.55 -2.89
CA ILE A 38 0.16 11.22 -2.24
C ILE A 38 -0.71 10.22 -1.48
N THR A 39 -0.97 9.05 -2.05
CA THR A 39 -1.83 8.03 -1.43
C THR A 39 -1.22 7.47 -0.16
N SER A 40 0.09 7.19 -0.15
CA SER A 40 0.79 6.70 1.04
C SER A 40 0.71 7.71 2.20
N LYS A 41 0.86 9.01 1.92
CA LYS A 41 0.70 10.06 2.95
C LYS A 41 -0.74 10.16 3.46
N LEU A 42 -1.73 9.98 2.59
CA LEU A 42 -3.14 9.93 2.99
C LEU A 42 -3.46 8.71 3.88
N GLU A 43 -2.86 7.56 3.60
CA GLU A 43 -2.96 6.36 4.46
C GLU A 43 -2.34 6.60 5.84
N LEU A 44 -1.18 7.26 5.92
CA LEU A 44 -0.57 7.62 7.20
C LEU A 44 -1.52 8.46 8.07
N CYS A 45 -2.32 9.35 7.46
CA CYS A 45 -3.30 10.15 8.20
C CYS A 45 -4.40 9.32 8.87
N LYS A 46 -4.61 8.04 8.51
CA LYS A 46 -5.56 7.17 9.21
C LYS A 46 -5.04 6.65 10.54
N GLY A 47 -3.72 6.63 10.71
CA GLY A 47 -3.06 6.12 11.92
C GLY A 47 -3.11 7.05 13.12
N PHE A 48 -3.60 8.29 12.97
CA PHE A 48 -3.74 9.21 14.11
C PHE A 48 -5.00 8.92 14.92
N ASP A 49 -4.87 8.96 16.24
CA ASP A 49 -5.91 8.56 17.19
C ASP A 49 -7.04 9.59 17.26
N THR A 50 -6.71 10.88 17.24
CA THR A 50 -7.71 11.94 17.38
C THR A 50 -8.23 12.43 16.02
N PRO A 51 -9.53 12.80 15.93
CA PRO A 51 -10.06 13.43 14.71
C PRO A 51 -9.33 14.72 14.33
N ALA A 52 -8.85 15.49 15.31
CA ALA A 52 -8.14 16.74 15.10
C ALA A 52 -6.79 16.51 14.42
N GLU A 53 -5.98 15.57 14.91
CA GLU A 53 -4.69 15.21 14.31
C GLU A 53 -4.85 14.61 12.91
N ARG A 54 -5.88 13.77 12.71
CA ARG A 54 -6.22 13.26 11.37
C ARG A 54 -6.53 14.40 10.41
N GLN A 55 -7.34 15.37 10.83
CA GLN A 55 -7.71 16.50 10.00
C GLN A 55 -6.50 17.40 9.68
N GLU A 56 -5.62 17.62 10.65
CA GLU A 56 -4.39 18.38 10.45
C GLU A 56 -3.45 17.67 9.46
N CYS A 57 -3.26 16.35 9.62
CA CYS A 57 -2.49 15.55 8.67
C CYS A 57 -3.04 15.66 7.25
N LEU A 58 -4.36 15.50 7.07
CA LEU A 58 -4.99 15.61 5.76
C LEU A 58 -4.78 16.99 5.12
N ASN A 59 -4.79 18.06 5.92
CA ASN A 59 -4.51 19.42 5.43
C ASN A 59 -3.05 19.55 4.98
N ARG A 60 -2.09 19.04 5.76
CA ARG A 60 -0.67 19.04 5.37
C ARG A 60 -0.41 18.26 4.09
N VAL A 61 -1.08 17.11 3.90
CA VAL A 61 -0.98 16.34 2.65
C VAL A 61 -1.59 17.09 1.47
N ARG A 62 -2.67 17.85 1.69
CA ARG A 62 -3.25 18.71 0.65
C ARG A 62 -2.29 19.83 0.24
N GLU A 63 -1.69 20.51 1.21
CA GLU A 63 -0.69 21.56 0.96
C GLU A 63 0.52 20.99 0.22
N TYR A 64 1.05 19.86 0.68
CA TYR A 64 2.13 19.14 0.01
C TYR A 64 1.77 18.81 -1.45
N CYS A 65 0.55 18.30 -1.69
CA CYS A 65 0.13 17.98 -3.05
C CYS A 65 0.11 19.22 -3.94
N LEU A 66 -0.49 20.32 -3.48
CA LEU A 66 -0.59 21.56 -4.24
C LEU A 66 0.75 22.26 -4.44
N ALA A 67 1.72 22.02 -3.56
CA ALA A 67 3.09 22.53 -3.70
C ALA A 67 3.92 21.76 -4.74
N ASN A 68 3.63 20.46 -4.95
CA ASN A 68 4.44 19.58 -5.79
C ASN A 68 3.77 19.19 -7.12
N TYR A 69 2.44 19.29 -7.21
CA TYR A 69 1.65 18.81 -8.34
C TYR A 69 0.55 19.80 -8.73
N SER A 70 -0.01 19.63 -9.93
CA SER A 70 -1.09 20.50 -10.39
C SER A 70 -2.36 20.33 -9.54
N PRO A 71 -3.16 21.39 -9.35
CA PRO A 71 -4.42 21.30 -8.62
C PRO A 71 -5.38 20.23 -9.18
N GLU A 72 -5.41 20.06 -10.50
CA GLU A 72 -6.24 19.06 -11.17
C GLU A 72 -5.79 17.63 -10.89
N PHE A 73 -4.47 17.38 -10.86
CA PHE A 73 -3.92 16.11 -10.43
C PHE A 73 -4.30 15.80 -8.98
N CYS A 74 -4.08 16.76 -8.08
CA CYS A 74 -4.42 16.62 -6.67
C CYS A 74 -5.90 16.29 -6.46
N LYS A 75 -6.81 17.03 -7.12
CA LYS A 75 -8.26 16.76 -7.07
C LYS A 75 -8.58 15.32 -7.50
N LYS A 76 -7.95 14.83 -8.57
CA LYS A 76 -8.16 13.46 -9.07
C LYS A 76 -7.71 12.41 -8.06
N VAL A 77 -6.55 12.60 -7.44
CA VAL A 77 -6.00 11.67 -6.43
C VAL A 77 -6.88 11.66 -5.17
N PHE A 78 -7.20 12.82 -4.61
CA PHE A 78 -8.07 12.89 -3.42
C PHE A 78 -9.47 12.31 -3.68
N LYS A 79 -10.03 12.51 -4.88
CA LYS A 79 -11.31 11.90 -5.26
C LYS A 79 -11.24 10.38 -5.29
N LYS A 80 -10.20 9.81 -5.92
CA LYS A 80 -9.99 8.35 -5.96
C LYS A 80 -9.81 7.76 -4.57
N PHE A 81 -9.01 8.40 -3.72
CA PHE A 81 -8.80 7.97 -2.34
C PHE A 81 -10.09 7.98 -1.53
N LYS A 82 -10.92 9.03 -1.66
CA LYS A 82 -12.22 9.09 -0.98
C LYS A 82 -13.15 7.95 -1.43
N GLN A 83 -13.14 7.60 -2.72
CA GLN A 83 -13.93 6.48 -3.25
C GLN A 83 -13.46 5.13 -2.68
N SER A 84 -12.15 4.85 -2.68
CA SER A 84 -11.62 3.61 -2.13
C SER A 84 -11.93 3.41 -0.64
N GLN A 85 -12.09 4.51 0.11
CA GLN A 85 -12.50 4.49 1.51
C GLN A 85 -13.98 4.16 1.73
N MET A 86 -14.84 4.48 0.76
CA MET A 86 -16.26 4.14 0.82
C MET A 86 -16.53 2.70 0.38
N ASP A 87 -15.70 2.19 -0.54
CA ASP A 87 -15.79 0.84 -1.09
C ASP A 87 -15.06 -0.22 -0.24
N ALA A 88 -14.29 0.21 0.78
CA ALA A 88 -13.60 -0.72 1.69
C ALA A 88 -14.63 -1.52 2.52
N PRO A 89 -14.71 -2.86 2.37
CA PRO A 89 -15.60 -3.66 3.19
C PRO A 89 -15.19 -3.50 4.65
N LYS A 90 -16.14 -3.13 5.50
CA LYS A 90 -15.99 -3.16 6.97
C LYS A 90 -15.46 -4.56 7.31
N GLN A 91 -14.18 -4.68 7.63
CA GLN A 91 -13.62 -5.96 8.06
C GLN A 91 -14.46 -6.42 9.26
N ALA A 92 -15.19 -7.51 9.05
CA ALA A 92 -15.99 -8.14 10.07
C ALA A 92 -15.03 -8.51 11.22
N LYS A 93 -15.26 -7.91 12.39
CA LYS A 93 -14.60 -8.24 13.64
C LYS A 93 -14.63 -9.77 13.81
N PRO A 94 -13.50 -10.48 13.96
CA PRO A 94 -13.55 -11.89 14.30
C PRO A 94 -14.26 -11.99 15.65
N ALA A 95 -15.40 -12.66 15.66
CA ALA A 95 -16.10 -13.02 16.89
C ALA A 95 -15.15 -13.92 17.69
N GLY A 96 -14.53 -13.35 18.72
CA GLY A 96 -13.87 -14.11 19.76
C GLY A 96 -14.89 -15.09 20.32
N ARG A 97 -14.68 -16.37 20.02
CA ARG A 97 -15.41 -17.47 20.62
C ARG A 97 -14.97 -17.56 22.08
N LEU A 98 -15.90 -17.24 22.97
CA LEU A 98 -15.79 -17.44 24.42
C LEU A 98 -15.54 -18.93 24.71
N ASP A 99 -14.67 -19.19 25.69
CA ASP A 99 -14.51 -20.47 26.39
C ASP A 99 -15.86 -21.10 26.79
#